data_AF-A0AAV0DVF5-F1
#
_entry.id   AF-A0AAV0DVF5-F1
#
_cell.length_a   1.000
_cell.length_b   1.000
_cell.length_c   1.000
_cell.angle_alpha   90.00
_cell.angle_beta   90.00
_cell.angle_gamma   90.00
#
_symmetry.space_group_name_H-M   'P 1'
#
loop_
_entity.id
_entity.type
_entity.pdbx_description
1 polymer ?
#
loop_
_entity_poly.entity_id
_entity_poly.type
_entity_poly.pdbx_seq_one_letter_code
_entity_poly.pdbx_strand_id
1 'polypeptide(L)' 'MKVNMEAQGVWDAVEGGGSFSEDRVALAAILRAVPPEMLSTLAVKATAKEAWDAIKTMRVGDERVREA' A
#
# COMPACT_ATOMS: atom_id res chain seq x y z
N MET A 1 -0.81 7.99 5.42
CA MET A 1 -1.68 6.89 4.93
C MET A 1 -2.23 6.06 6.10
N LYS A 2 -1.38 5.57 7.02
CA LYS A 2 -1.77 4.78 8.20
C LYS A 2 -2.97 5.33 9.00
N VAL A 3 -2.87 6.55 9.54
CA VAL A 3 -3.95 7.18 10.34
C VAL A 3 -5.30 7.22 9.61
N ASN A 4 -5.30 7.45 8.30
CA ASN A 4 -6.54 7.49 7.51
C ASN A 4 -7.18 6.10 7.32
N MET A 5 -6.37 5.04 7.30
CA MET A 5 -6.85 3.66 7.20
C MET A 5 -7.29 3.12 8.57
N GLU A 6 -6.60 3.51 9.64
CA GLU A 6 -7.04 3.25 11.02
C GLU A 6 -8.41 3.88 11.29
N ALA A 7 -8.61 5.14 10.86
CA ALA A 7 -9.91 5.82 10.95
C ALA A 7 -11.03 5.12 10.16
N GLN A 8 -10.68 4.35 9.12
CA GLN A 8 -11.61 3.55 8.33
C GLN A 8 -11.76 2.12 8.85
N GLY A 9 -10.98 1.70 9.86
CA GLY A 9 -10.98 0.35 10.40
C GLY A 9 -10.35 -0.71 9.47
N VAL A 10 -9.54 -0.32 8.48
CA VAL A 10 -9.00 -1.24 7.46
C VAL A 10 -7.50 -1.49 7.60
N TRP A 11 -6.87 -0.99 8.67
CA TRP A 11 -5.43 -1.12 8.87
C TRP A 11 -4.97 -2.58 8.99
N ASP A 12 -5.76 -3.44 9.64
CA ASP A 12 -5.43 -4.86 9.81
C ASP A 12 -5.22 -5.58 8.46
N ALA A 13 -5.92 -5.17 7.41
CA ALA A 13 -5.74 -5.73 6.07
C ALA A 13 -4.38 -5.40 5.44
N VAL A 14 -3.79 -4.26 5.80
CA VAL A 14 -2.43 -3.87 5.39
C VAL A 14 -1.38 -4.73 6.10
N GLU A 15 -1.68 -5.22 7.30
CA GLU A 15 -0.79 -6.11 8.07
C GLU A 15 -0.94 -7.58 7.68
N GLY A 16 -1.99 -7.94 6.92
CA GLY A 16 -2.27 -9.30 6.45
C GLY A 16 -3.40 -10.00 7.20
N GLY A 17 -4.11 -9.28 8.06
CA GLY A 17 -5.39 -9.70 8.63
C GLY A 17 -6.57 -9.20 7.80
N GLY A 18 -7.73 -9.07 8.45
CA GLY A 18 -8.93 -8.51 7.84
C GLY A 18 -9.66 -9.45 6.86
N SER A 19 -10.90 -9.08 6.58
CA SER A 19 -11.77 -9.67 5.58
C SER A 19 -11.38 -9.23 4.17
N PHE A 20 -11.87 -9.96 3.17
CA PHE A 20 -11.71 -9.56 1.77
C PHE A 20 -12.25 -8.13 1.49
N SER A 21 -13.34 -7.73 2.16
CA SER A 21 -13.90 -6.38 2.01
C SER A 21 -12.95 -5.31 2.53
N GLU A 22 -12.39 -5.50 3.72
CA GLU A 22 -11.42 -4.57 4.32
C GLU A 22 -10.15 -4.49 3.46
N ASP A 23 -9.68 -5.61 2.93
CA ASP A 23 -8.55 -5.67 2.01
C ASP A 23 -8.81 -4.91 0.69
N ARG A 24 -10.02 -4.98 0.11
CA ARG A 24 -10.38 -4.18 -1.07
C ARG A 24 -10.40 -2.68 -0.76
N VAL A 25 -10.92 -2.27 0.39
CA VAL A 25 -10.96 -0.86 0.81
C VAL A 25 -9.54 -0.35 1.08
N ALA A 26 -8.72 -1.13 1.78
CA ALA A 26 -7.32 -0.81 2.04
C ALA A 26 -6.52 -0.68 0.73
N LEU A 27 -6.66 -1.63 -0.21
CA LEU A 27 -5.98 -1.58 -1.50
C LEU A 27 -6.40 -0.36 -2.33
N ALA A 28 -7.69 -0.03 -2.37
CA ALA A 28 -8.17 1.18 -3.04
C ALA A 28 -7.59 2.46 -2.42
N ALA A 29 -7.53 2.52 -1.09
CA ALA A 29 -6.93 3.64 -0.37
C ALA A 29 -5.42 3.76 -0.62
N ILE A 30 -4.70 2.64 -0.77
CA ILE A 30 -3.29 2.62 -1.20
C ILE A 30 -3.16 3.22 -2.60
N LEU A 31 -3.89 2.68 -3.58
CA LEU A 31 -3.80 3.12 -4.98
C LEU A 31 -4.14 4.62 -5.14
N ARG A 32 -5.09 5.16 -4.37
CA ARG A 32 -5.41 6.59 -4.43
C ARG A 32 -4.29 7.50 -3.91
N ALA A 33 -3.45 7.01 -3.00
CA ALA A 33 -2.50 7.84 -2.27
C ALA A 33 -1.03 7.62 -2.67
N VAL A 34 -0.77 6.80 -3.69
CA VAL A 34 0.54 6.67 -4.33
C VAL A 34 0.65 7.54 -5.59
N PRO A 35 1.86 7.97 -5.97
CA PRO A 35 2.09 8.65 -7.24
C PRO A 35 1.72 7.80 -8.47
N PRO A 36 1.37 8.42 -9.61
CA PRO A 36 0.96 7.70 -10.82
C PRO A 36 1.97 6.68 -11.33
N GLU A 37 3.27 6.97 -11.21
CA GLU A 37 4.37 6.09 -11.62
C GLU A 37 4.42 4.76 -10.84
N MET A 38 3.84 4.72 -9.63
CA MET A 38 3.75 3.49 -8.83
C MET A 38 2.46 2.70 -9.09
N LEU A 39 1.43 3.33 -9.70
CA LEU A 39 0.10 2.72 -9.86
C LEU A 39 0.14 1.41 -10.64
N SER A 40 0.86 1.34 -11.76
CA SER A 40 0.92 0.16 -12.61
C SER A 40 1.49 -1.06 -11.88
N THR A 41 2.53 -0.85 -11.07
CA THR A 41 3.17 -1.89 -10.25
C THR A 41 2.29 -2.37 -9.11
N LEU A 42 1.49 -1.47 -8.53
CA LEU A 42 0.67 -1.76 -7.35
C LEU A 42 -0.72 -2.28 -7.71
N ALA A 43 -1.28 -1.90 -8.85
CA ALA A 43 -2.61 -2.31 -9.30
C ALA A 43 -2.72 -3.82 -9.58
N VAL A 44 -1.60 -4.49 -9.85
CA VAL A 44 -1.55 -5.95 -10.08
C VAL A 44 -1.42 -6.78 -8.81
N LYS A 45 -1.28 -6.14 -7.64
CA LYS A 45 -1.12 -6.86 -6.36
C LYS A 45 -2.43 -7.47 -5.91
N ALA A 46 -2.34 -8.69 -5.38
CA ALA A 46 -3.50 -9.46 -5.00
C ALA A 46 -4.10 -8.96 -3.69
N THR A 47 -3.33 -8.29 -2.82
CA THR A 47 -3.76 -7.83 -1.49
C THR A 47 -3.20 -6.44 -1.16
N ALA A 48 -3.83 -5.76 -0.19
CA ALA A 48 -3.34 -4.51 0.36
C ALA A 48 -1.96 -4.67 1.01
N LYS A 49 -1.72 -5.81 1.68
CA LYS A 49 -0.42 -6.16 2.24
C LYS A 49 0.68 -6.20 1.18
N GLU A 50 0.46 -6.92 0.07
CA GLU A 50 1.45 -7.02 -1.02
C GLU A 50 1.75 -5.65 -1.65
N ALA A 51 0.72 -4.82 -1.83
CA ALA A 51 0.90 -3.46 -2.32
C ALA A 51 1.70 -2.61 -1.33
N TRP A 52 1.41 -2.71 -0.03
CA TRP A 52 2.13 -1.99 1.02
C TRP A 52 3.59 -2.43 1.15
N ASP A 53 3.86 -3.73 1.07
CA ASP A 53 5.22 -4.27 1.09
C ASP A 53 6.03 -3.78 -0.12
N ALA A 54 5.43 -3.76 -1.32
CA ALA A 54 6.06 -3.19 -2.51
C ALA A 54 6.40 -1.70 -2.35
N ILE A 55 5.50 -0.90 -1.76
CA ILE A 55 5.77 0.53 -1.48
C ILE A 55 6.97 0.70 -0.56
N LYS A 56 7.08 -0.10 0.51
CA LYS A 56 8.22 -0.04 1.42
C LYS A 56 9.54 -0.34 0.69
N THR A 57 9.55 -1.35 -0.18
CA THR A 57 10.74 -1.70 -0.96
C THR A 57 11.12 -0.60 -1.95
N MET A 58 10.14 -0.02 -2.65
CA MET A 58 10.38 1.05 -3.63
C MET A 58 10.93 2.31 -2.97
N ARG A 59 10.39 2.71 -1.81
CA ARG A 59 10.88 3.89 -1.08
C ARG A 59 12.29 3.72 -0.54
N VAL A 60 12.64 2.53 -0.06
CA VAL A 60 14.03 2.21 0.34
C VAL A 60 14.96 2.23 -0.87
N GLY A 61 14.48 1.81 -2.04
CA GLY A 61 15.21 1.92 -3.31
C GLY A 61 15.47 3.36 -3.72
N ASP A 62 14.44 4.21 -3.70
CA ASP A 62 14.55 5.64 -4.07
C ASP A 62 15.48 6.41 -3.14
N GLU A 63 15.46 6.12 -1.83
CA GLU A 63 16.37 6.74 -0.86
C GLU A 63 17.83 6.35 -1.15
N ARG A 64 18.09 5.05 -1.43
CA ARG A 64 19.44 4.56 -1.77
C ARG A 64 19.97 5.08 -3.11
N VAL A 65 19.10 5.35 -4.08
CA VAL A 65 19.50 5.92 -5.39
C VAL A 65 19.85 7.41 -5.26
N ARG A 66 19.28 8.10 -4.27
CA ARG A 66 19.50 9.54 -4.07
C ARG A 66 20.72 9.87 -3.20
N GLU A 67 21.21 8.90 -2.43
CA GLU A 67 22.43 9.02 -1.62
C GLU A 67 23.74 8.59 -2.33
N ALA A 68 23.66 8.15 -3.60
CA ALA A 68 24.80 7.68 -4.40
C ALA A 68 25.39 8.76 -5.33
#